data_AF-D8LXE3-F1
#
_entry.id   AF-D8LXE3-F1
#
_cell.length_a   1.000
_cell.length_b   1.000
_cell.length_c   1.000
_cell.angle_alpha   90.00
_cell.angle_beta   90.00
_cell.angle_gamma   90.00
#
_symmetry.space_group_name_H-M   'P 1'
#
loop_
_entity.id
_entity.type
_entity.pdbx_description
1 polymer ?
#
loop_
_entity_poly.entity_id
_entity_poly.type
_entity_poly.pdbx_seq_one_letter_code
_entity_poly.pdbx_strand_id
1 'polypeptide(L)'
;MILEFRIPLPLTVDDFQVAQLAMVIKAQEKVTGGGEGIVVLKNEPFDNTDGHMGLSEISKTPIPKVKGQYTLKKYLLSSMCPRVLKAIMPADSLFLWEEAWNAHPYCLTVMTNGYFSMDKFKLAIESHYLNDVGTSENALNMPEKELKKREVIFVDVAKKGSEKLPADEDVTVYHSQKRNVGPLAPEWYKTASRIALSHIHPRSGNVLLQEGDDSISLIRYPRRP
;
A
#
# COMPACT_ATOMS: atom_id res chain seq x y z
N MET A 1 1.13 9.17 -14.27
CA MET A 1 -0.24 8.54 -14.29
C MET A 1 -0.76 8.46 -12.85
N ILE A 2 -2.08 8.56 -12.63
CA ILE A 2 -2.69 8.44 -11.28
C ILE A 2 -3.66 7.25 -11.30
N LEU A 3 -3.42 6.23 -10.48
CA LEU A 3 -4.31 5.07 -10.35
C LEU A 3 -4.94 5.06 -8.96
N GLU A 4 -6.26 4.94 -8.85
CA GLU A 4 -7.00 4.77 -7.59
C GLU A 4 -7.52 3.33 -7.51
N PHE A 5 -6.87 2.47 -6.73
CA PHE A 5 -7.39 1.12 -6.48
C PHE A 5 -8.46 1.17 -5.41
N ARG A 6 -9.63 0.57 -5.62
CA ARG A 6 -10.68 0.38 -4.60
C ARG A 6 -10.78 -1.09 -4.24
N ILE A 7 -10.43 -1.44 -3.01
CA ILE A 7 -10.29 -2.86 -2.60
C ILE A 7 -11.29 -3.21 -1.48
N PRO A 8 -12.53 -3.66 -1.78
CA PRO A 8 -13.47 -4.20 -0.78
C PRO A 8 -12.85 -5.29 0.09
N LEU A 9 -12.90 -5.13 1.42
CA LEU A 9 -12.48 -6.14 2.40
C LEU A 9 -13.60 -6.51 3.39
N PRO A 10 -13.75 -7.80 3.78
CA PRO A 10 -14.83 -8.26 4.67
C PRO A 10 -14.48 -8.05 6.16
N LEU A 11 -14.09 -6.83 6.53
CA LEU A 11 -13.59 -6.46 7.85
C LEU A 11 -13.97 -5.00 8.13
N THR A 12 -14.12 -4.55 9.38
CA THR A 12 -14.38 -3.13 9.72
C THR A 12 -13.11 -2.27 9.74
N VAL A 13 -13.22 -0.93 9.63
CA VAL A 13 -12.08 0.02 9.70
C VAL A 13 -11.16 -0.30 10.87
N ASP A 14 -11.71 -0.38 12.08
CA ASP A 14 -10.98 -0.66 13.32
C ASP A 14 -10.29 -2.04 13.30
N ASP A 15 -10.95 -3.09 12.80
CA ASP A 15 -10.35 -4.43 12.72
C ASP A 15 -9.12 -4.46 11.80
N PHE A 16 -9.11 -3.63 10.75
CA PHE A 16 -7.96 -3.56 9.85
C PHE A 16 -6.82 -2.76 10.39
N GLN A 17 -7.06 -1.77 11.23
CA GLN A 17 -5.95 -1.11 11.90
C GLN A 17 -5.10 -2.15 12.64
N VAL A 18 -5.76 -3.06 13.36
CA VAL A 18 -5.11 -4.17 14.05
C VAL A 18 -4.52 -5.18 13.06
N ALA A 19 -5.29 -5.60 12.05
CA ALA A 19 -4.83 -6.59 11.07
C ALA A 19 -3.64 -6.08 10.24
N GLN A 20 -3.63 -4.82 9.82
CA GLN A 20 -2.55 -4.19 9.07
C GLN A 20 -1.25 -4.19 9.85
N LEU A 21 -1.29 -3.79 11.12
CA LEU A 21 -0.11 -3.83 11.99
C LEU A 21 0.43 -5.27 12.12
N ALA A 22 -0.46 -6.25 12.34
CA ALA A 22 -0.07 -7.65 12.39
C ALA A 22 0.50 -8.17 11.06
N MET A 23 -0.07 -7.77 9.92
CA MET A 23 0.43 -8.12 8.58
C MET A 23 1.81 -7.52 8.32
N VAL A 24 2.03 -6.26 8.71
CA VAL A 24 3.33 -5.59 8.58
C VAL A 24 4.39 -6.31 9.43
N ILE A 25 4.08 -6.65 10.68
CA ILE A 25 5.01 -7.39 11.56
C ILE A 25 5.38 -8.75 10.95
N LYS A 26 4.38 -9.53 10.52
CA LYS A 26 4.61 -10.83 9.86
C LYS A 26 5.41 -10.71 8.56
N ALA A 27 5.15 -9.67 7.77
CA ALA A 27 5.88 -9.41 6.53
C ALA A 27 7.35 -9.06 6.82
N GLN A 28 7.60 -8.27 7.87
CA GLN A 28 8.95 -7.93 8.32
C GLN A 28 9.71 -9.18 8.78
N GLU A 29 9.10 -10.05 9.60
CA GLU A 29 9.71 -11.32 10.05
C GLU A 29 10.14 -12.22 8.88
N LYS A 30 9.34 -12.28 7.81
CA LYS A 30 9.66 -13.08 6.61
C LYS A 30 10.85 -12.53 5.82
N VAL A 31 11.11 -11.22 5.89
CA VAL A 31 12.15 -10.54 5.11
C VAL A 31 13.48 -10.42 5.89
N THR A 32 13.46 -10.55 7.22
CA THR A 32 14.66 -10.45 8.07
C THR A 32 15.35 -11.81 8.22
N GLY A 33 16.15 -12.22 7.24
CA GLY A 33 16.91 -13.47 7.31
C GLY A 33 18.04 -13.53 6.30
N GLY A 34 19.16 -12.83 6.56
CA GLY A 34 20.37 -12.96 5.73
C GLY A 34 21.33 -11.76 5.64
N GLY A 35 21.10 -10.68 6.41
CA GLY A 35 21.92 -9.45 6.30
C GLY A 35 21.49 -8.51 5.16
N GLU A 36 20.45 -8.88 4.43
CA GLU A 36 19.76 -8.10 3.40
C GLU A 36 18.28 -7.98 3.81
N GLY A 37 17.63 -6.85 3.51
CA GLY A 37 16.23 -6.63 3.90
C GLY A 37 15.86 -5.17 4.18
N ILE A 38 14.83 -5.01 5.01
CA ILE A 38 14.27 -3.71 5.41
C ILE A 38 14.99 -3.23 6.68
N VAL A 39 15.68 -2.10 6.61
CA VAL A 39 16.28 -1.44 7.77
C VAL A 39 15.34 -0.34 8.24
N VAL A 40 14.78 -0.48 9.46
CA VAL A 40 13.98 0.58 10.08
C VAL A 40 14.91 1.58 10.75
N LEU A 41 14.90 2.83 10.30
CA LEU A 41 15.78 3.89 10.77
C LEU A 41 15.08 4.86 11.73
N LYS A 42 13.79 5.12 11.49
CA LYS A 42 12.94 5.89 12.41
C LYS A 42 11.60 5.19 12.57
N ASN A 43 11.07 5.25 13.78
CA ASN A 43 9.72 4.83 14.12
C ASN A 43 9.28 5.67 15.32
N GLU A 44 8.72 6.85 15.05
CA GLU A 44 8.43 7.86 16.06
C GLU A 44 7.06 8.50 15.84
N PRO A 45 6.36 8.93 16.90
CA PRO A 45 5.14 9.70 16.75
C PRO A 45 5.43 11.06 16.11
N PHE A 46 4.48 11.58 15.34
CA PHE A 46 4.51 12.95 14.81
C PHE A 46 3.15 13.62 14.96
N ASP A 47 3.13 14.95 15.03
CA ASP A 47 1.93 15.77 14.99
C ASP A 47 2.18 16.95 14.05
N ASN A 48 1.43 17.03 12.96
CA ASN A 48 1.45 18.14 12.01
C ASN A 48 0.04 18.74 11.82
N THR A 49 -0.82 18.64 12.83
CA THR A 49 -2.22 19.08 12.72
C THR A 49 -2.37 20.58 12.43
N ASP A 50 -1.42 21.40 12.87
CA ASP A 50 -1.32 22.84 12.59
C ASP A 50 -0.61 23.16 11.25
N GLY A 51 -0.01 22.17 10.59
CA GLY A 51 0.74 22.32 9.35
C GLY A 51 2.11 22.99 9.48
N HIS A 52 2.74 22.96 10.67
CA HIS A 52 4.08 23.54 10.86
C HIS A 52 5.19 22.75 10.16
N MET A 53 4.99 21.44 9.93
CA MET A 53 5.95 20.61 9.20
C MET A 53 5.77 20.85 7.70
N GLY A 54 6.84 21.34 7.05
CA GLY A 54 6.84 21.66 5.62
C GLY A 54 7.01 20.44 4.71
N LEU A 55 8.08 20.42 3.93
CA LEU A 55 8.42 19.28 3.06
C LEU A 55 9.35 18.31 3.80
N SER A 56 9.21 17.01 3.54
CA SER A 56 10.22 16.04 3.97
C SER A 56 11.59 16.39 3.36
N GLU A 57 12.63 16.28 4.16
CA GLU A 57 14.01 16.47 3.71
C GLU A 57 14.43 15.40 2.69
N ILE A 58 13.86 14.20 2.76
CA ILE A 58 14.23 13.04 1.94
C ILE A 58 13.41 13.01 0.65
N SER A 59 12.09 12.84 0.72
CA SER A 59 11.24 12.69 -0.48
C SER A 59 10.77 14.01 -1.10
N LYS A 60 11.06 15.15 -0.45
CA LYS A 60 10.54 16.48 -0.82
C LYS A 60 9.02 16.54 -0.92
N THR A 61 8.32 15.61 -0.25
CA THR A 61 6.86 15.54 -0.23
C THR A 61 6.30 16.43 0.88
N PRO A 62 5.20 17.18 0.65
CA PRO A 62 4.49 17.84 1.73
C PRO A 62 4.10 16.85 2.81
N ILE A 63 4.44 17.15 4.06
CA ILE A 63 4.07 16.32 5.19
C ILE A 63 2.56 16.53 5.44
N PRO A 64 1.76 15.45 5.54
CA PRO A 64 0.31 15.57 5.68
C PRO A 64 -0.05 16.26 6.99
N LYS A 65 -1.11 17.07 6.98
CA LYS A 65 -1.58 17.85 8.15
C LYS A 65 -2.38 16.99 9.13
N VAL A 66 -1.74 15.98 9.67
CA VAL A 66 -2.33 14.95 10.53
C VAL A 66 -1.39 14.62 11.69
N LYS A 67 -1.87 13.85 12.66
CA LYS A 67 -1.06 13.27 13.73
C LYS A 67 -1.05 11.75 13.61
N GLY A 68 0.07 11.11 13.93
CA GLY A 68 0.20 9.68 13.77
C GLY A 68 1.61 9.17 14.04
N GLN A 69 1.99 8.08 13.37
CA GLN A 69 3.30 7.46 13.47
C GLN A 69 4.08 7.65 12.16
N TYR A 70 5.27 8.22 12.27
CA TYR A 70 6.21 8.33 11.16
C TYR A 70 7.19 7.16 11.20
N THR A 71 7.39 6.52 10.04
CA THR A 71 8.46 5.52 9.87
C THR A 71 9.34 5.87 8.69
N LEU A 72 10.65 5.76 8.88
CA LEU A 72 11.65 5.81 7.83
C LEU A 72 12.28 4.43 7.70
N LYS A 73 12.19 3.82 6.52
CA LYS A 73 12.82 2.53 6.23
C LYS A 73 13.71 2.61 5.01
N LYS A 74 14.75 1.79 5.00
CA LYS A 74 15.66 1.60 3.87
C LYS A 74 15.54 0.15 3.39
N TYR A 75 15.02 -0.05 2.20
CA TYR A 75 14.92 -1.35 1.54
C TYR A 75 16.21 -1.61 0.76
N LEU A 76 16.98 -2.62 1.16
CA LEU A 76 18.19 -3.04 0.45
C LEU A 76 17.79 -3.98 -0.69
N LEU A 77 17.91 -3.52 -1.94
CA LEU A 77 17.51 -4.27 -3.14
C LEU A 77 18.65 -5.09 -3.76
N SER A 78 19.84 -5.01 -3.15
CA SER A 78 21.09 -5.57 -3.66
C SER A 78 21.04 -7.07 -4.01
N SER A 79 20.17 -7.86 -3.38
CA SER A 79 19.96 -9.28 -3.69
C SER A 79 18.77 -9.59 -4.58
N MET A 80 17.85 -8.63 -4.71
CA MET A 80 16.71 -8.73 -5.62
C MET A 80 17.13 -8.45 -7.07
N CYS A 81 18.25 -7.73 -7.27
CA CYS A 81 18.81 -7.45 -8.57
C CYS A 81 19.68 -8.62 -9.10
N PRO A 82 19.51 -9.05 -10.37
CA PRO A 82 20.40 -10.00 -11.00
C PRO A 82 21.88 -9.57 -10.90
N ARG A 83 22.81 -10.52 -10.70
CA ARG A 83 24.25 -10.23 -10.48
C ARG A 83 24.86 -9.32 -11.55
N VAL A 84 24.48 -9.51 -12.81
CA VAL A 84 24.96 -8.68 -13.93
C VAL A 84 24.51 -7.23 -13.78
N LEU A 85 23.25 -7.00 -13.37
CA LEU A 85 22.71 -5.67 -13.14
C LEU A 85 23.37 -5.01 -11.92
N LYS A 86 23.61 -5.78 -10.85
CA LYS A 86 24.31 -5.31 -9.65
C LYS A 86 25.74 -4.83 -9.93
N ALA A 87 26.45 -5.47 -10.87
CA ALA A 87 27.83 -5.12 -11.22
C ALA A 87 27.96 -3.81 -11.99
N ILE A 88 26.89 -3.35 -12.65
CA ILE A 88 26.87 -2.12 -13.45
C ILE A 88 26.15 -0.96 -12.76
N MET A 89 25.40 -1.24 -11.69
CA MET A 89 24.63 -0.24 -10.94
C MET A 89 25.47 0.38 -9.82
N PRO A 90 25.48 1.72 -9.68
CA PRO A 90 26.11 2.38 -8.54
C PRO A 90 25.49 1.95 -7.21
N ALA A 91 26.30 1.89 -6.14
CA ALA A 91 25.84 1.39 -4.84
C ALA A 91 24.57 2.10 -4.33
N ASP A 92 24.45 3.40 -4.60
CA ASP A 92 23.32 4.24 -4.18
C ASP A 92 22.01 3.94 -4.92
N SER A 93 22.06 3.18 -6.00
CA SER A 93 20.88 2.76 -6.76
C SER A 93 20.27 1.45 -6.26
N LEU A 94 20.98 0.73 -5.38
CA LEU A 94 20.59 -0.60 -4.88
C LEU A 94 19.78 -0.54 -3.59
N PHE A 95 19.18 0.60 -3.26
CA PHE A 95 18.25 0.72 -2.14
C PHE A 95 17.10 1.69 -2.43
N LEU A 96 15.99 1.53 -1.71
CA LEU A 96 14.88 2.49 -1.67
C LEU A 96 14.70 3.06 -0.28
N TRP A 97 14.43 4.35 -0.22
CA TRP A 97 13.90 5.01 0.96
C TRP A 97 12.39 4.89 0.96
N GLU A 98 11.80 4.49 2.08
CA GLU A 98 10.37 4.54 2.33
C GLU A 98 10.13 5.48 3.51
N GLU A 99 9.40 6.55 3.26
CA GLU A 99 8.80 7.38 4.30
C GLU A 99 7.33 7.05 4.41
N ALA A 100 6.82 6.77 5.61
CA ALA A 100 5.40 6.56 5.82
C ALA A 100 4.87 7.38 7.00
N TRP A 101 3.80 8.13 6.76
CA TRP A 101 3.02 8.88 7.74
C TRP A 101 1.70 8.16 7.97
N ASN A 102 1.69 7.30 8.99
CA ASN A 102 0.55 6.47 9.35
C ASN A 102 -0.36 7.19 10.35
N ALA A 103 -1.50 7.69 9.89
CA ALA A 103 -2.48 8.43 10.70
C ALA A 103 -3.88 7.84 10.48
N HIS A 104 -4.06 6.57 10.90
CA HIS A 104 -5.28 5.79 10.63
C HIS A 104 -6.55 6.62 10.91
N PRO A 105 -7.52 6.66 9.98
CA PRO A 105 -7.67 5.82 8.78
C PRO A 105 -6.91 6.30 7.53
N TYR A 106 -6.06 7.32 7.66
CA TYR A 106 -5.23 7.83 6.58
C TYR A 106 -3.79 7.29 6.66
N CYS A 107 -3.15 7.09 5.51
CA CYS A 107 -1.73 6.78 5.43
C CYS A 107 -1.15 7.37 4.14
N LEU A 108 0.00 8.02 4.25
CA LEU A 108 0.84 8.39 3.10
C LEU A 108 2.14 7.62 3.19
N THR A 109 2.49 6.89 2.15
CA THR A 109 3.79 6.23 1.99
C THR A 109 4.46 6.75 0.73
N VAL A 110 5.72 7.17 0.82
CA VAL A 110 6.48 7.67 -0.31
C VAL A 110 7.78 6.88 -0.42
N MET A 111 7.98 6.26 -1.58
CA MET A 111 9.20 5.56 -1.92
C MET A 111 10.04 6.37 -2.91
N THR A 112 11.32 6.53 -2.58
CA THR A 112 12.30 7.22 -3.43
C THR A 112 13.59 6.40 -3.51
N ASN A 113 14.43 6.72 -4.49
CA ASN A 113 15.76 6.12 -4.65
C ASN A 113 16.80 7.23 -4.63
N GLY A 114 17.90 7.07 -3.89
CA GLY A 114 18.91 8.13 -3.75
C GLY A 114 19.70 8.42 -5.03
N TYR A 115 19.77 7.47 -5.95
CA TYR A 115 20.53 7.60 -7.19
C TYR A 115 19.70 8.14 -8.35
N PHE A 116 18.44 7.72 -8.48
CA PHE A 116 17.53 8.31 -9.43
C PHE A 116 17.11 9.68 -8.90
N SER A 117 17.20 10.75 -9.71
CA SER A 117 16.66 12.05 -9.30
C SER A 117 15.19 11.90 -8.92
N MET A 118 14.70 12.74 -7.99
CA MET A 118 13.30 12.65 -7.53
C MET A 118 12.30 12.80 -8.68
N ASP A 119 12.68 13.50 -9.74
CA ASP A 119 11.89 13.64 -10.96
C ASP A 119 11.82 12.35 -11.80
N LYS A 120 12.80 11.45 -11.62
CA LYS A 120 12.90 10.17 -12.36
C LYS A 120 12.29 8.99 -11.62
N PHE A 121 12.34 8.98 -10.29
CA PHE A 121 11.74 7.89 -9.51
C PHE A 121 11.17 8.39 -8.19
N LYS A 122 9.85 8.46 -8.15
CA LYS A 122 9.06 8.69 -6.94
C LYS A 122 7.76 7.91 -7.07
N LEU A 123 7.49 7.09 -6.06
CA LEU A 123 6.23 6.38 -5.91
C LEU A 123 5.55 6.91 -4.65
N ALA A 124 4.47 7.67 -4.81
CA ALA A 124 3.62 8.06 -3.70
C ALA A 124 2.40 7.15 -3.65
N ILE A 125 2.16 6.59 -2.46
CA ILE A 125 1.01 5.75 -2.12
C ILE A 125 0.22 6.44 -1.03
N GLU A 126 -0.93 6.99 -1.40
CA GLU A 126 -1.86 7.58 -0.45
C GLU A 126 -3.04 6.62 -0.25
N SER A 127 -3.44 6.41 1.01
CA SER A 127 -4.46 5.43 1.40
C SER A 127 -5.42 6.01 2.42
N HIS A 128 -6.72 5.77 2.20
CA HIS A 128 -7.77 6.09 3.15
C HIS A 128 -8.72 4.90 3.31
N TYR A 129 -9.01 4.53 4.55
CA TYR A 129 -9.87 3.39 4.88
C TYR A 129 -11.27 3.87 5.25
N LEU A 130 -12.25 3.52 4.42
CA LEU A 130 -13.65 3.89 4.60
C LEU A 130 -14.52 2.68 4.93
N ASN A 131 -15.60 2.90 5.69
CA ASN A 131 -16.63 1.88 5.96
C ASN A 131 -17.66 1.83 4.82
N ASP A 132 -17.23 1.58 3.59
CA ASP A 132 -18.09 1.49 2.41
C ASP A 132 -17.59 0.48 1.35
N VAL A 133 -18.42 0.10 0.38
CA VAL A 133 -18.04 -0.88 -0.66
C VAL A 133 -17.17 -0.31 -1.79
N GLY A 134 -16.47 0.82 -1.59
CA GLY A 134 -15.76 1.53 -2.67
C GLY A 134 -16.66 2.41 -3.54
N THR A 135 -17.70 2.95 -2.92
CA THR A 135 -18.69 3.85 -3.53
C THR A 135 -18.36 5.32 -3.32
N SER A 136 -17.58 5.67 -2.30
CA SER A 136 -17.20 7.04 -2.02
C SER A 136 -16.33 7.62 -3.14
N GLU A 137 -16.84 8.67 -3.77
CA GLU A 137 -16.08 9.44 -4.73
C GLU A 137 -15.12 10.42 -4.04
N ASN A 138 -13.91 10.52 -4.60
CA ASN A 138 -12.86 11.42 -4.15
C ASN A 138 -12.53 11.33 -2.64
N ALA A 139 -12.39 10.11 -2.10
CA ALA A 139 -12.13 9.89 -0.67
C ALA A 139 -10.87 10.59 -0.13
N LEU A 140 -9.92 10.92 -1.00
CA LEU A 140 -8.66 11.57 -0.66
C LEU A 140 -8.70 13.09 -0.88
N ASN A 141 -9.87 13.63 -1.24
CA ASN A 141 -10.07 15.06 -1.48
C ASN A 141 -9.03 15.64 -2.47
N MET A 142 -8.73 14.90 -3.53
CA MET A 142 -7.81 15.31 -4.58
C MET A 142 -8.31 16.58 -5.27
N PRO A 143 -7.40 17.48 -5.70
CA PRO A 143 -7.74 18.61 -6.54
C PRO A 143 -8.41 18.15 -7.84
N GLU A 144 -9.38 18.92 -8.34
CA GLU A 144 -10.18 18.56 -9.52
C GLU A 144 -9.32 18.22 -10.76
N LYS A 145 -8.20 18.91 -10.94
CA LYS A 145 -7.26 18.68 -12.04
C LYS A 145 -6.61 17.29 -11.98
N GLU A 146 -6.27 16.81 -10.79
CA GLU A 146 -5.69 15.47 -10.58
C GLU A 146 -6.76 14.41 -10.59
N LEU A 147 -7.91 14.71 -9.98
CA LEU A 147 -9.10 13.87 -9.98
C LEU A 147 -9.55 13.48 -11.40
N LYS A 148 -9.45 14.40 -12.36
CA LYS A 148 -9.77 14.14 -13.78
C LYS A 148 -8.77 13.23 -14.49
N LYS A 149 -7.53 13.14 -13.98
CA LYS A 149 -6.47 12.29 -14.56
C LYS A 149 -6.45 10.87 -13.96
N ARG A 150 -7.22 10.64 -12.89
CA ARG A 150 -7.19 9.36 -12.20
C ARG A 150 -7.92 8.28 -13.01
N GLU A 151 -7.40 7.07 -12.94
CA GLU A 151 -8.10 5.86 -13.36
C GLU A 151 -8.51 5.08 -12.11
N VAL A 152 -9.79 4.75 -11.99
CA VAL A 152 -10.30 3.97 -10.86
C VAL A 152 -10.29 2.49 -11.20
N ILE A 153 -9.57 1.68 -10.41
CA ILE A 153 -9.44 0.24 -10.58
C ILE A 153 -10.12 -0.44 -9.39
N PHE A 154 -11.22 -1.15 -9.65
CA PHE A 154 -11.92 -1.88 -8.60
C PHE A 154 -11.36 -3.31 -8.49
N VAL A 155 -10.90 -3.69 -7.29
CA VAL A 155 -10.22 -4.98 -7.05
C VAL A 155 -11.12 -5.93 -6.26
N ASP A 156 -11.65 -6.94 -6.94
CA ASP A 156 -12.32 -8.06 -6.28
C ASP A 156 -11.30 -9.10 -5.81
N VAL A 157 -11.04 -9.15 -4.51
CA VAL A 157 -10.10 -10.12 -3.91
C VAL A 157 -10.53 -11.59 -4.08
N ALA A 158 -11.82 -11.84 -4.36
CA ALA A 158 -12.34 -13.19 -4.61
C ALA A 158 -12.33 -13.58 -6.10
N LYS A 159 -11.99 -12.64 -6.99
CA LYS A 159 -11.89 -12.91 -8.42
C LYS A 159 -10.55 -13.55 -8.74
N LYS A 160 -10.55 -14.88 -8.96
CA LYS A 160 -9.34 -15.64 -9.27
C LYS A 160 -8.70 -15.23 -10.60
N GLY A 161 -7.38 -15.01 -10.56
CA GLY A 161 -6.51 -15.07 -11.73
C GLY A 161 -6.08 -16.51 -12.05
N SER A 162 -4.94 -16.64 -12.72
CA SER A 162 -4.34 -17.94 -13.04
C SER A 162 -3.47 -18.52 -11.91
N GLU A 163 -3.24 -17.74 -10.86
CA GLU A 163 -2.40 -18.12 -9.72
C GLU A 163 -3.04 -19.22 -8.85
N LYS A 164 -2.19 -20.15 -8.39
CA LYS A 164 -2.55 -21.11 -7.35
C LYS A 164 -2.05 -20.58 -6.02
N LEU A 165 -2.97 -20.18 -5.15
CA LEU A 165 -2.68 -19.73 -3.80
C LEU A 165 -2.76 -20.91 -2.81
N PRO A 166 -1.97 -20.89 -1.72
CA PRO A 166 -2.18 -21.76 -0.57
C PRO A 166 -3.61 -21.65 -0.03
N ALA A 167 -4.17 -22.75 0.49
CA ALA A 167 -5.57 -22.77 0.96
C ALA A 167 -5.85 -21.80 2.12
N ASP A 168 -4.83 -21.46 2.91
CA ASP A 168 -4.87 -20.48 4.00
C ASP A 168 -4.69 -19.03 3.54
N GLU A 169 -4.32 -18.81 2.27
CA GLU A 169 -4.21 -17.49 1.64
C GLU A 169 -5.31 -17.26 0.55
N ASP A 170 -5.99 -18.32 0.10
CA ASP A 170 -7.09 -18.24 -0.87
C ASP A 170 -8.42 -17.90 -0.19
N VAL A 171 -8.85 -16.63 -0.31
CA VAL A 171 -10.10 -16.13 0.29
C VAL A 171 -11.37 -16.82 -0.24
N THR A 172 -11.29 -17.51 -1.37
CA THR A 172 -12.42 -18.29 -1.93
C THR A 172 -12.54 -19.69 -1.34
N VAL A 173 -11.54 -20.12 -0.57
CA VAL A 173 -11.47 -21.43 0.10
C VAL A 173 -11.46 -21.25 1.61
N TYR A 174 -10.71 -20.28 2.10
CA TYR A 174 -10.54 -20.01 3.53
C TYR A 174 -11.84 -19.56 4.19
N HIS A 175 -12.13 -20.15 5.36
CA HIS A 175 -13.21 -19.75 6.26
C HIS A 175 -12.66 -19.45 7.65
N SER A 176 -12.86 -18.22 8.13
CA SER A 176 -12.50 -17.83 9.49
C SER A 176 -13.56 -18.28 10.48
N GLN A 177 -13.31 -19.36 11.21
CA GLN A 177 -14.24 -19.85 12.24
C GLN A 177 -14.52 -18.80 13.33
N LYS A 178 -13.50 -18.05 13.75
CA LYS A 178 -13.63 -17.05 14.83
C LYS A 178 -14.52 -15.87 14.45
N ARG A 179 -14.52 -15.47 13.18
CA ARG A 179 -15.27 -14.30 12.67
C ARG A 179 -16.49 -14.69 11.84
N ASN A 180 -16.64 -15.99 11.53
CA ASN A 180 -17.62 -16.53 10.60
C ASN A 180 -17.60 -15.78 9.24
N VAL A 181 -16.40 -15.59 8.68
CA VAL A 181 -16.16 -14.86 7.41
C VAL A 181 -15.59 -15.80 6.38
N GLY A 182 -16.06 -15.66 5.14
CA GLY A 182 -15.65 -16.49 4.02
C GLY A 182 -16.34 -17.87 4.00
N PRO A 183 -16.03 -18.73 3.02
CA PRO A 183 -15.29 -18.40 1.81
C PRO A 183 -16.00 -17.31 1.00
N LEU A 184 -15.23 -16.43 0.37
CA LEU A 184 -15.76 -15.34 -0.44
C LEU A 184 -16.03 -15.80 -1.87
N ALA A 185 -17.22 -15.49 -2.38
CA ALA A 185 -17.53 -15.64 -3.79
C ALA A 185 -17.13 -14.37 -4.56
N PRO A 186 -16.86 -14.45 -5.88
CA PRO A 186 -16.76 -13.27 -6.72
C PRO A 186 -17.95 -12.33 -6.53
N GLU A 187 -17.70 -11.03 -6.52
CA GLU A 187 -18.69 -9.98 -6.31
C GLU A 187 -19.41 -10.00 -4.94
N TRP A 188 -18.86 -10.67 -3.91
CA TRP A 188 -19.44 -10.76 -2.56
C TRP A 188 -19.84 -9.40 -1.95
N TYR A 189 -19.14 -8.34 -2.33
CA TYR A 189 -19.37 -6.97 -1.86
C TYR A 189 -20.66 -6.33 -2.42
N LYS A 190 -21.23 -6.85 -3.52
CA LYS A 190 -22.50 -6.34 -4.08
C LYS A 190 -23.72 -6.73 -3.23
N THR A 191 -23.69 -7.92 -2.64
CA THR A 191 -24.80 -8.47 -1.84
C THR A 191 -24.72 -8.09 -0.37
N ALA A 192 -23.57 -7.61 0.09
CA ALA A 192 -23.33 -7.24 1.48
C ALA A 192 -24.20 -6.07 1.99
N SER A 193 -24.89 -5.35 1.10
CA SER A 193 -25.86 -4.31 1.44
C SER A 193 -27.20 -4.83 2.02
N ARG A 194 -27.47 -6.15 2.00
CA ARG A 194 -28.75 -6.74 2.41
C ARG A 194 -28.73 -7.58 3.69
N ILE A 195 -27.59 -7.71 4.38
CA ILE A 195 -27.55 -8.38 5.67
C ILE A 195 -27.09 -7.36 6.70
N ALA A 196 -27.99 -7.00 7.62
CA ALA A 196 -27.62 -6.36 8.87
C ALA A 196 -26.63 -7.28 9.60
N LEU A 197 -25.33 -7.07 9.39
CA LEU A 197 -24.27 -7.66 10.18
C LEU A 197 -23.62 -6.50 10.92
N SER A 198 -23.99 -6.34 12.19
CA SER A 198 -23.44 -5.34 13.11
C SER A 198 -21.91 -5.40 13.29
N HIS A 199 -21.20 -6.22 12.52
CA HIS A 199 -19.76 -6.47 12.65
C HIS A 199 -19.01 -6.68 11.32
N ILE A 200 -19.61 -6.44 10.14
CA ILE A 200 -18.90 -6.52 8.86
C ILE A 200 -19.42 -5.43 7.91
N HIS A 201 -18.64 -4.36 7.75
CA HIS A 201 -18.83 -3.37 6.70
C HIS A 201 -17.80 -3.68 5.60
N PRO A 202 -18.21 -3.86 4.33
CA PRO A 202 -17.25 -3.90 3.23
C PRO A 202 -16.50 -2.56 3.16
N ARG A 203 -15.27 -2.57 2.65
CA ARG A 203 -14.38 -1.39 2.66
C ARG A 203 -13.53 -1.27 1.43
N SER A 204 -13.46 -0.13 0.75
CA SER A 204 -12.33 0.15 -0.13
C SER A 204 -11.16 0.76 0.62
N GLY A 205 -9.96 0.22 0.45
CA GLY A 205 -8.76 1.07 0.48
C GLY A 205 -8.68 1.79 -0.85
N ASN A 206 -8.67 3.12 -0.87
CA ASN A 206 -8.33 3.91 -2.05
C ASN A 206 -6.83 4.08 -2.09
N VAL A 207 -6.13 3.33 -2.94
CA VAL A 207 -4.67 3.42 -3.08
C VAL A 207 -4.36 4.28 -4.29
N LEU A 208 -3.82 5.48 -4.07
CA LEU A 208 -3.30 6.31 -5.17
C LEU A 208 -1.88 5.92 -5.50
N LEU A 209 -1.58 5.58 -6.76
CA LEU A 209 -0.21 5.52 -7.27
C LEU A 209 0.01 6.71 -8.19
N GLN A 210 0.89 7.63 -7.81
CA GLN A 210 1.32 8.73 -8.66
C GLN A 210 2.77 8.50 -9.11
N GLU A 211 2.96 8.33 -10.42
CA GLU A 211 4.27 8.29 -11.08
C GLU A 211 4.68 9.69 -11.55
N GLY A 212 5.96 10.04 -11.39
CA GLY A 212 6.57 11.23 -12.00
C GLY A 212 6.62 11.13 -13.53
N ASP A 213 6.53 12.27 -14.21
CA ASP A 213 6.61 12.35 -15.68
C ASP A 213 8.02 11.95 -16.15
N ASP A 214 8.11 10.81 -16.84
CA ASP A 214 9.23 10.23 -17.60
C ASP A 214 9.91 8.95 -17.02
N SER A 215 9.37 7.79 -17.45
CA SER A 215 9.93 6.41 -17.48
C SER A 215 10.03 5.68 -16.13
N ILE A 216 9.71 4.37 -15.96
CA ILE A 216 9.94 3.17 -16.77
C ILE A 216 8.81 2.13 -16.54
N SER A 217 8.49 1.39 -17.60
CA SER A 217 7.61 0.24 -17.74
C SER A 217 7.64 -0.77 -16.58
N LEU A 218 6.46 -1.29 -16.22
CA LEU A 218 6.26 -2.45 -15.36
C LEU A 218 7.36 -3.50 -15.50
N ILE A 219 8.04 -3.81 -14.40
CA ILE A 219 8.77 -5.07 -14.24
C ILE A 219 7.72 -6.18 -14.30
N ARG A 220 7.50 -6.73 -15.50
CA ARG A 220 6.92 -8.08 -15.64
C ARG A 220 7.94 -9.05 -15.06
N TYR A 221 7.58 -9.70 -13.96
CA TYR A 221 8.30 -10.88 -13.51
C TYR A 221 8.42 -11.87 -14.67
N PRO A 222 9.63 -12.31 -15.06
CA PRO A 222 9.74 -13.49 -15.88
C PRO A 222 9.17 -14.65 -15.07
N ARG A 223 8.08 -15.25 -15.58
CA ARG A 223 7.64 -16.58 -15.14
C ARG A 223 8.85 -17.49 -15.31
N ARG A 224 9.35 -18.08 -14.22
CA ARG A 224 10.29 -19.18 -14.35
C ARG A 224 9.54 -20.38 -14.98
N PRO A 225 10.21 -21.14 -15.86
CA PRO A 225 9.65 -22.31 -16.51
C PRO A 225 9.27 -23.41 -15.52
#